data_AF-A0A4Y1ZRQ0-F1
#
_entry.id   AF-A0A4Y1ZRQ0-F1
#
_cell.length_a   1.000
_cell.length_b   1.000
_cell.length_c   1.000
_cell.angle_alpha   90.00
_cell.angle_beta   90.00
_cell.angle_gamma   90.00
#
_symmetry.space_group_name_H-M   'P 1'
#
loop_
_entity.id
_entity.type
_entity.pdbx_description
1 polymer ?
#
loop_
_entity_poly.entity_id
_entity_poly.type
_entity_poly.pdbx_seq_one_letter_code
_entity_poly.pdbx_strand_id
1 'polypeptide(L)'
;VLKVKPDSGFAKVHLGFILKTDDSKYEEAAQLLSEGIATREEGVIDGRFFFHLGDALYRIGKQDEAMKVYKDGVQEGLFLSEYQRSLYNVNGLTGKPWWDPMKTTYAPYFKVINLTKFA
;
A
#
# COMPACT_ATOMS: atom_id res chain seq x y z
N VAL A 1 -11.47 8.20 21.66
CA VAL A 1 -10.11 8.78 21.78
C VAL A 1 -10.05 10.20 21.24
N LEU A 2 -10.30 10.43 19.94
CA LEU A 2 -10.16 11.77 19.33
C LEU A 2 -11.07 12.87 19.91
N LYS A 3 -12.20 12.52 20.54
CA LYS A 3 -13.03 13.48 21.29
C LYS A 3 -12.30 14.11 22.50
N VAL A 4 -11.32 13.41 23.05
CA VAL A 4 -10.56 13.83 24.25
C VAL A 4 -9.14 14.26 23.89
N LYS A 5 -8.49 13.59 22.93
CA LYS A 5 -7.15 13.91 22.41
C LYS A 5 -7.20 14.06 20.88
N PRO A 6 -7.69 15.21 20.36
CA PRO A 6 -7.93 15.41 18.93
C PRO A 6 -6.65 15.48 18.09
N ASP A 7 -5.50 15.70 18.73
CA ASP A 7 -4.18 15.82 18.14
C ASP A 7 -3.39 14.49 18.10
N SER A 8 -3.93 13.40 18.67
CA SER A 8 -3.24 12.10 18.63
C SER A 8 -3.11 11.57 17.21
N GLY A 9 -1.89 11.56 16.69
CA GLY A 9 -1.58 11.01 15.38
C GLY A 9 -1.86 9.52 15.32
N PHE A 10 -1.51 8.78 16.38
CA PHE A 10 -1.79 7.35 16.47
C PHE A 10 -3.29 7.05 16.34
N ALA A 11 -4.15 7.80 17.04
CA ALA A 11 -5.59 7.60 16.93
C ALA A 11 -6.13 7.99 15.54
N LYS A 12 -5.58 9.05 14.93
CA LYS A 12 -5.98 9.48 13.57
C LYS A 12 -5.64 8.42 12.52
N VAL A 13 -4.42 7.88 12.50
CA VAL A 13 -4.04 6.88 11.49
C VAL A 13 -4.87 5.59 11.61
N HIS A 14 -5.18 5.15 12.83
CA HIS A 14 -6.01 3.96 13.04
C HIS A 14 -7.48 4.21 12.69
N LEU A 15 -8.04 5.37 13.03
CA LEU A 15 -9.40 5.70 12.60
C LEU A 15 -9.48 5.84 11.08
N GLY A 16 -8.53 6.55 10.45
CA GLY A 16 -8.47 6.68 9.00
C GLY A 16 -8.35 5.33 8.30
N PHE A 17 -7.57 4.39 8.85
CA PHE A 17 -7.52 3.01 8.38
C PHE A 17 -8.90 2.34 8.41
N ILE A 18 -9.60 2.38 9.56
CA ILE A 18 -10.94 1.78 9.73
C ILE A 18 -11.94 2.39 8.74
N LEU A 19 -11.98 3.72 8.63
CA LEU A 19 -12.91 4.40 7.72
C LEU A 19 -12.67 4.02 6.26
N LYS A 20 -11.41 3.76 5.88
CA LYS A 20 -11.06 3.27 4.55
C LYS A 20 -11.53 1.84 4.33
N THR A 21 -11.23 0.94 5.27
CA THR A 21 -11.42 -0.51 5.07
C THR A 21 -12.86 -0.96 5.24
N ASP A 22 -13.57 -0.36 6.19
CA ASP A 22 -14.86 -0.87 6.65
C ASP A 22 -16.02 -0.02 6.08
N ASP A 23 -15.81 1.30 5.99
CA ASP A 23 -16.87 2.25 5.58
C ASP A 23 -16.69 2.80 4.15
N SER A 24 -15.55 2.52 3.49
CA SER A 24 -15.19 3.10 2.18
C SER A 24 -15.23 4.64 2.12
N LYS A 25 -15.02 5.33 3.25
CA LYS A 25 -14.97 6.80 3.31
C LYS A 25 -13.58 7.30 2.97
N TYR A 26 -13.24 7.26 1.68
CA TYR A 26 -11.88 7.48 1.20
C TYR A 26 -11.35 8.90 1.47
N GLU A 27 -12.17 9.94 1.32
CA GLU A 27 -11.78 11.33 1.57
C GLU A 27 -11.46 11.57 3.05
N GLU A 28 -12.35 11.14 3.95
CA GLU A 28 -12.17 11.27 5.40
C GLU A 28 -10.97 10.45 5.89
N ALA A 29 -10.82 9.23 5.34
CA ALA A 29 -9.67 8.39 5.63
C ALA A 29 -8.35 9.03 5.18
N ALA A 30 -8.29 9.56 3.95
CA ALA A 30 -7.10 10.22 3.44
C ALA A 30 -6.70 11.42 4.30
N GLN A 31 -7.68 12.22 4.75
CA GLN A 31 -7.44 13.33 5.66
C GLN A 31 -6.85 12.85 6.99
N LEU A 32 -7.49 11.89 7.67
CA LEU A 32 -7.03 11.40 8.97
C LEU A 32 -5.68 10.69 8.89
N LEU A 33 -5.45 9.88 7.86
CA LEU A 33 -4.16 9.21 7.65
C LEU A 33 -3.06 10.24 7.40
N SER A 34 -3.30 11.24 6.54
CA SER A 34 -2.34 12.31 6.25
C SER A 34 -2.00 13.12 7.51
N GLU A 35 -3.02 13.58 8.24
CA GLU A 35 -2.82 14.33 9.49
C GLU A 35 -2.12 13.50 10.56
N GLY A 36 -2.45 12.21 10.67
CA GLY A 36 -1.85 11.31 11.64
C GLY A 36 -0.38 11.03 11.36
N ILE A 37 -0.03 10.75 10.10
CA ILE A 37 1.35 10.57 9.65
C ILE A 37 2.18 11.85 9.87
N ALA A 38 1.59 13.02 9.58
CA ALA A 38 2.26 14.32 9.72
C ALA A 38 2.69 14.64 11.16
N THR A 39 2.07 14.02 12.18
CA THR A 39 2.48 14.21 13.58
C THR A 39 3.86 13.61 13.90
N ARG A 40 4.29 12.60 13.13
CA ARG A 40 5.47 11.77 13.43
C ARG A 40 5.46 11.19 14.87
N GLU A 41 4.29 11.03 15.50
CA GLU A 41 4.13 10.31 16.77
C GLU A 41 4.64 8.87 16.61
N GLU A 42 5.17 8.29 17.69
CA GLU A 42 5.65 6.91 17.64
C GLU A 42 4.55 5.95 17.11
N GLY A 43 4.92 5.11 16.13
CA GLY A 43 4.01 4.16 15.52
C GLY A 43 3.15 4.68 14.36
N VAL A 44 3.24 5.96 13.97
CA VAL A 44 2.50 6.48 12.79
C VAL A 44 3.25 6.32 11.47
N ILE A 45 4.58 6.16 11.51
CA ILE A 45 5.40 5.84 10.33
C ILE A 45 5.40 4.31 10.16
N ASP A 46 4.35 3.82 9.49
CA ASP A 46 4.11 2.39 9.26
C ASP A 46 3.61 2.17 7.83
N GLY A 47 4.10 1.11 7.18
CA GLY A 47 3.79 0.81 5.78
C GLY A 47 2.29 0.65 5.51
N ARG A 48 1.49 0.21 6.48
CA ARG A 48 0.03 0.09 6.35
C ARG A 48 -0.61 1.46 6.13
N PHE A 49 -0.21 2.47 6.89
CA PHE A 49 -0.82 3.80 6.79
C PHE A 49 -0.44 4.50 5.50
N PHE A 50 0.82 4.40 5.07
CA PHE A 50 1.28 4.94 3.78
C PHE A 50 0.60 4.22 2.61
N PHE A 51 0.43 2.89 2.68
CA PHE A 51 -0.25 2.13 1.65
C PHE A 51 -1.71 2.56 1.53
N HIS A 52 -2.42 2.65 2.65
CA HIS A 52 -3.84 3.00 2.65
C HIS A 52 -4.10 4.47 2.34
N LEU A 53 -3.21 5.39 2.72
CA LEU A 53 -3.31 6.79 2.32
C LEU A 53 -3.18 6.93 0.80
N GLY A 54 -2.16 6.30 0.20
CA GLY A 54 -2.01 6.31 -1.26
C GLY A 54 -3.19 5.64 -1.99
N ASP A 55 -3.71 4.52 -1.49
CA ASP A 55 -4.88 3.85 -2.09
C ASP A 55 -6.14 4.72 -1.97
N ALA A 56 -6.37 5.36 -0.83
CA ALA A 56 -7.49 6.27 -0.63
C ALA A 56 -7.41 7.47 -1.58
N LEU A 57 -6.24 8.13 -1.68
CA LEU A 57 -6.00 9.23 -2.62
C LEU A 57 -6.23 8.81 -4.07
N TYR A 58 -5.79 7.62 -4.46
CA TYR A 58 -6.00 7.11 -5.81
C TYR A 58 -7.49 6.93 -6.13
N ARG A 59 -8.28 6.40 -5.18
CA ARG A 59 -9.72 6.14 -5.35
C ARG A 59 -10.55 7.41 -5.49
N ILE A 60 -10.09 8.51 -4.92
CA ILE A 60 -10.74 9.83 -5.02
C ILE A 60 -10.16 10.68 -6.17
N GLY A 61 -9.40 10.07 -7.08
CA GLY A 61 -8.88 10.73 -8.29
C GLY A 61 -7.60 11.55 -8.09
N LYS A 62 -6.99 11.53 -6.90
CA LYS A 62 -5.76 12.28 -6.56
C LYS A 62 -4.51 11.44 -6.79
N GLN A 63 -4.30 11.00 -8.03
CA GLN A 63 -3.25 10.03 -8.38
C GLN A 63 -1.83 10.58 -8.15
N ASP A 64 -1.59 11.86 -8.46
CA ASP A 64 -0.27 12.48 -8.25
C ASP A 64 0.08 12.57 -6.76
N GLU A 65 -0.89 12.90 -5.91
CA GLU A 65 -0.73 12.91 -4.45
C GLU A 65 -0.47 11.50 -3.92
N ALA A 66 -1.20 10.49 -4.43
CA ALA A 66 -0.98 9.09 -4.08
C ALA A 66 0.46 8.63 -4.42
N MET A 67 0.94 8.97 -5.62
CA MET A 67 2.29 8.63 -6.04
C MET A 67 3.36 9.31 -5.20
N LYS A 68 3.11 10.54 -4.73
CA LYS A 68 3.99 11.21 -3.76
C LYS A 68 4.06 10.42 -2.45
N VAL A 69 2.92 10.02 -1.89
CA VAL A 69 2.88 9.22 -0.64
C VAL A 69 3.65 7.91 -0.78
N TYR A 70 3.56 7.24 -1.93
CA TYR A 70 4.33 6.01 -2.16
C TYR A 70 5.84 6.27 -2.25
N LYS A 71 6.27 7.37 -2.86
CA LYS A 71 7.69 7.78 -2.87
C LYS A 71 8.18 8.12 -1.47
N ASP A 72 7.39 8.83 -0.69
CA ASP A 72 7.70 9.15 0.70
C ASP A 72 7.82 7.85 1.54
N GLY A 73 6.94 6.86 1.29
CA GLY A 73 7.03 5.54 1.92
C GLY A 73 8.30 4.76 1.56
N VAL A 74 8.85 4.92 0.35
CA VAL A 74 10.17 4.36 -0.01
C VAL A 74 11.28 5.07 0.78
N GLN A 75 11.21 6.40 0.91
CA GLN A 75 12.21 7.17 1.65
C GLN A 75 12.23 6.81 3.14
N GLU A 76 11.07 6.50 3.73
CA GLU A 76 10.95 6.01 5.11
C GLU A 76 11.29 4.51 5.24
N GLY A 77 11.67 3.82 4.15
CA GLY A 77 12.06 2.41 4.15
C GLY A 77 10.90 1.41 4.27
N LEU A 78 9.67 1.86 4.02
CA LEU A 78 8.44 1.07 4.16
C LEU A 78 8.14 0.21 2.92
N PHE A 79 8.62 0.62 1.74
CA PHE A 79 8.38 -0.05 0.46
C PHE A 79 9.69 -0.31 -0.29
N LEU A 80 9.71 -1.34 -1.13
CA LEU A 80 10.85 -1.64 -2.00
C LEU A 80 10.98 -0.64 -3.16
N SER A 81 9.85 -0.18 -3.69
CA SER A 81 9.75 0.94 -4.63
C SER A 81 8.35 1.53 -4.59
N GLU A 82 8.14 2.67 -5.26
CA GLU A 82 6.82 3.28 -5.36
C GLU A 82 5.83 2.39 -6.11
N TYR A 83 6.31 1.38 -6.85
CA TYR A 83 5.50 0.37 -7.55
C TYR A 83 5.41 -0.97 -6.80
N GLN A 84 6.42 -1.34 -6.00
CA GLN A 84 6.47 -2.59 -5.24
C GLN A 84 6.27 -2.32 -3.75
N ARG A 85 5.00 -2.30 -3.34
CA ARG A 85 4.54 -1.87 -2.01
C ARG A 85 3.98 -2.99 -1.13
N SER A 86 4.35 -4.24 -1.42
CA SER A 86 4.03 -5.38 -0.55
C SER A 86 4.66 -5.18 0.83
N LEU A 87 3.91 -5.46 1.89
CA LEU A 87 4.36 -5.28 3.27
C LEU A 87 4.98 -6.54 3.89
N TYR A 88 4.74 -7.70 3.29
CA TYR A 88 5.29 -8.98 3.71
C TYR A 88 6.20 -9.49 2.61
N ASN A 89 7.52 -9.33 2.80
CA ASN A 89 8.53 -9.61 1.77
C ASN A 89 9.56 -10.63 2.27
N VAL A 90 10.19 -11.31 1.31
CA VAL A 90 11.44 -12.05 1.53
C VAL A 90 12.55 -11.31 0.79
N ASN A 91 13.62 -10.97 1.51
CA ASN A 91 14.74 -10.23 0.95
C ASN A 91 15.48 -11.04 -0.12
N GLY A 92 15.94 -10.36 -1.16
CA GLY A 92 16.73 -10.97 -2.25
C GLY A 92 15.91 -11.63 -3.36
N LEU A 93 14.58 -11.64 -3.27
CA LEU A 93 13.74 -12.07 -4.40
C LEU A 93 13.73 -11.01 -5.50
N THR A 94 13.96 -11.45 -6.74
CA THR A 94 13.86 -10.59 -7.92
C THR A 94 12.44 -10.04 -8.06
N GLY A 95 12.27 -8.71 -7.99
CA GLY A 95 11.02 -8.01 -8.26
C GLY A 95 10.99 -7.43 -9.67
N LYS A 96 10.04 -7.86 -10.50
CA LYS A 96 9.77 -7.25 -11.82
C LYS A 96 8.29 -7.40 -12.18
N PRO A 97 7.70 -6.43 -12.91
CA PRO A 97 6.28 -6.43 -13.22
C PRO A 97 5.87 -7.53 -14.19
N TRP A 98 6.76 -7.93 -15.10
CA TRP A 98 6.47 -8.93 -16.14
C TRP A 98 7.51 -10.05 -16.13
N TRP A 99 7.01 -11.29 -16.17
CA TRP A 99 7.83 -12.50 -16.22
C TRP A 99 7.58 -13.24 -17.53
N ASP A 100 8.67 -13.69 -18.15
CA ASP A 100 8.60 -14.70 -19.20
C ASP A 100 8.38 -16.07 -18.53
N PRO A 101 7.21 -16.73 -18.75
CA PRO A 101 6.90 -18.00 -18.10
C PRO A 101 7.95 -19.09 -18.37
N MET A 102 8.58 -19.06 -19.55
CA MET A 102 9.57 -20.06 -19.96
C MET A 102 10.92 -19.86 -19.28
N LYS A 103 11.19 -18.67 -18.74
CA LYS A 103 12.40 -18.36 -17.94
C LYS A 103 12.19 -18.56 -16.44
N THR A 104 11.02 -19.03 -16.03
CA THR A 104 10.76 -19.44 -14.64
C THR A 104 11.07 -20.91 -14.45
N THR A 105 11.27 -21.32 -13.20
CA THR A 105 11.36 -22.74 -12.82
C THR A 105 10.09 -23.54 -13.12
N TYR A 106 8.99 -22.86 -13.47
CA TYR A 106 7.68 -23.46 -13.73
C TYR A 106 7.38 -23.70 -15.21
N ALA A 107 8.34 -23.49 -16.12
CA ALA A 107 8.15 -23.69 -17.56
C ALA A 107 7.44 -25.02 -17.95
N PRO A 108 7.70 -26.18 -17.29
CA PRO A 108 6.99 -27.43 -17.61
C PRO A 108 5.47 -27.36 -17.38
N TYR A 109 5.00 -26.63 -16.35
CA TYR A 109 3.58 -26.55 -16.02
C TYR A 109 2.79 -25.70 -17.03
N PHE A 110 3.42 -24.64 -17.56
CA PHE A 110 2.79 -23.80 -18.59
C PHE A 110 2.56 -24.54 -19.91
N LYS A 111 3.43 -25.51 -20.24
CA LYS A 111 3.24 -26.36 -21.43
C LYS A 111 1.96 -27.19 -21.32
N VAL A 112 1.68 -27.74 -20.14
CA VAL A 112 0.47 -28.54 -19.89
C VAL A 112 -0.81 -27.68 -19.99
N ILE A 113 -0.81 -26.49 -19.38
CA ILE A 113 -1.96 -25.56 -19.42
C ILE A 113 -2.29 -25.14 -20.86
N ASN A 114 -1.28 -24.88 -21.68
CA ASN A 114 -1.48 -24.50 -23.07
C ASN A 114 -2.00 -25.67 -23.92
N LEU A 115 -1.57 -26.91 -23.65
CA LEU A 115 -2.10 -28.10 -24.33
C LEU A 115 -3.58 -28.34 -24.02
N THR A 116 -4.03 -28.06 -22.79
CA THR A 116 -5.44 -28.21 -22.39
C THR A 116 -6.38 -27.11 -22.90
N LYS A 117 -5.86 -26.00 -23.45
CA LYS A 117 -6.69 -24.94 -24.05
C LYS A 117 -7.11 -25.22 -25.50
N PHE A 118 -6.56 -26.26 -26.12
CA PHE A 118 -6.80 -26.63 -27.52
C PHE A 118 -7.30 -28.07 -27.70
N ALA A 119 -7.79 -28.69 -26.62
CA ALA A 119 -8.50 -29.97 -26.63
C ALA A 119 -9.94 -29.75 -26.15
#